data_AF-A0A953R8M3-F1
#
_entry.id   AF-A0A953R8M3-F1
#
_cell.length_a   1.000
_cell.length_b   1.000
_cell.length_c   1.000
_cell.angle_alpha   90.00
_cell.angle_beta   90.00
_cell.angle_gamma   90.00
#
_symmetry.space_group_name_H-M   'P 1'
#
loop_
_entity.id
_entity.type
_entity.pdbx_description
1 polymer ?
#
loop_
_entity_poly.entity_id
_entity_poly.type
_entity_poly.pdbx_seq_one_letter_code
_entity_poly.pdbx_strand_id
1 'polypeptide(L)'
;MAQRIAKIELLRRRSFGSGTFLLNMAAYQLTTLDVFCANHVAFPTWSNKELEVQALRVTPVQRSGEAAALAVEIDVLETDSRIYAWSTAEELTAAGYQQGNWPTATAAEAVPYPWSPGYAAPLPGDAVYTKGASGWASFGIEPVAGTDAQSNPALSLEIKGAYPINQLDTGIESPYVTAVAFPAGGSLAPGTYIIGVSAYDAGALPYRNTSYLDLAVVTVGGSGAGSIAVAVTWGAGDDGGDLYMAKQALTPQQGAELQAAGQYSARAVFHRQTTIAPGVTSVSITSFTEATEGGPDTVAHHFAVTWQRVVHGGVWAQQAQAVTSNAITIAGDGMTVNQWAGYVLTLLAKYQLGVEVPVLNLPVASSTASSGGMFTVTIGANSAGVTLPDLTTGGASPANPLVQVGDLLVMRDKATFGASWFEDDNIANPYYPGGATDVEAGHLAVVMDGADAGDVQPIAGVALGAAGQLTKFLLAGTWQVTPATGDLVIVVAPSQLPEYTTPAFAAPNKFATGLVTSPPNVARAVIAQPDVQNLAWQT
;
A
#
# COMPACT_ATOMS: atom_id res chain seq x y z
N MET A 1 47.47 -16.48 -6.28
CA MET A 1 47.32 -17.57 -7.28
C MET A 1 45.95 -17.57 -7.97
N ALA A 2 44.83 -17.65 -7.25
CA ALA A 2 43.48 -17.71 -7.85
C ALA A 2 43.10 -16.47 -8.67
N GLN A 3 43.40 -15.26 -8.18
CA GLN A 3 43.16 -13.99 -8.91
C GLN A 3 43.87 -13.96 -10.28
N ARG A 4 45.11 -14.44 -10.31
CA ARG A 4 45.91 -14.53 -11.54
C ARG A 4 45.27 -15.46 -12.58
N ILE A 5 44.81 -16.63 -12.14
CA ILE A 5 44.16 -17.60 -13.03
C ILE A 5 42.83 -17.03 -13.55
N ALA A 6 42.03 -16.41 -12.69
CA ALA A 6 40.77 -15.78 -13.09
C ALA A 6 40.97 -14.65 -14.11
N LYS A 7 42.00 -13.80 -13.94
CA LYS A 7 42.36 -12.76 -14.91
C LYS A 7 42.76 -13.36 -16.26
N ILE A 8 43.62 -14.38 -16.26
CA ILE A 8 44.07 -15.05 -17.49
C ILE A 8 42.86 -15.63 -18.23
N GLU A 9 41.97 -16.33 -17.55
CA GLU A 9 40.76 -16.90 -18.15
C GLU A 9 39.80 -15.83 -18.67
N LEU A 10 39.62 -14.73 -17.94
CA LEU A 10 38.80 -13.61 -18.39
C LEU A 10 39.37 -12.96 -19.66
N LEU A 11 40.68 -12.71 -19.70
CA LEU A 11 41.34 -12.08 -20.84
C LEU A 11 41.35 -13.02 -22.05
N ARG A 12 41.57 -14.32 -21.85
CA ARG A 12 41.42 -15.34 -22.92
C ARG A 12 40.01 -15.36 -23.51
N ARG A 13 38.97 -15.17 -22.68
CA ARG A 13 37.56 -15.12 -23.15
C ARG A 13 37.18 -13.80 -23.81
N ARG A 14 37.81 -12.68 -23.43
CA ARG A 14 37.54 -11.34 -24.02
C ARG A 14 38.33 -11.09 -25.31
N SER A 15 39.42 -11.82 -25.55
CA SER A 15 40.11 -11.79 -26.84
C SER A 15 39.27 -12.55 -27.87
N PHE A 16 38.48 -11.80 -28.64
CA PHE A 16 37.57 -12.34 -29.65
C PHE A 16 38.32 -12.69 -30.95
N GLY A 17 38.76 -13.93 -31.05
CA GLY A 17 39.24 -14.52 -32.30
C GLY A 17 39.51 -16.00 -32.13
N SER A 18 38.62 -16.87 -32.60
CA SER A 18 38.88 -18.32 -32.66
C SER A 18 38.62 -18.82 -34.08
N GLY A 19 39.34 -19.85 -34.51
CA GLY A 19 39.16 -20.40 -35.83
C GLY A 19 39.77 -21.77 -35.99
N THR A 20 39.32 -22.46 -37.03
CA THR A 20 39.84 -23.77 -37.42
C THR A 20 40.50 -23.65 -38.77
N PHE A 21 41.76 -24.10 -38.87
CA PHE A 21 42.55 -24.06 -40.09
C PHE A 21 42.91 -25.46 -40.56
N LEU A 22 42.63 -25.75 -41.83
CA LEU A 22 43.13 -26.95 -42.49
C LEU A 22 44.43 -26.63 -43.21
N LEU A 23 45.53 -27.22 -42.74
CA LEU A 23 46.89 -27.01 -43.18
C LEU A 23 47.46 -28.28 -43.81
N ASN A 24 48.55 -28.14 -44.58
CA ASN A 24 49.28 -29.30 -45.09
C ASN A 24 50.07 -30.01 -43.97
N MET A 25 50.67 -31.15 -44.30
CA MET A 25 51.43 -31.95 -43.32
C MET A 25 52.67 -31.27 -42.73
N ALA A 26 53.11 -30.12 -43.24
CA ALA A 26 54.20 -29.37 -42.60
C ALA A 26 53.77 -28.81 -41.23
N ALA A 27 52.48 -28.54 -41.04
CA ALA A 27 51.92 -28.09 -39.76
C ALA A 27 51.86 -29.17 -38.68
N TYR A 28 52.19 -30.43 -39.00
CA TYR A 28 52.25 -31.53 -38.02
C TYR A 28 53.30 -31.31 -36.91
N GLN A 29 54.23 -30.37 -37.14
CA GLN A 29 55.23 -29.99 -36.14
C GLN A 29 54.65 -29.13 -35.00
N LEU A 30 53.45 -28.57 -35.17
CA LEU A 30 52.78 -27.80 -34.13
C LEU A 30 52.25 -28.75 -33.05
N THR A 31 52.19 -28.25 -31.82
CA THR A 31 51.61 -28.90 -30.66
C THR A 31 50.66 -27.95 -29.96
N THR A 32 49.75 -28.49 -29.14
CA THR A 32 48.87 -27.65 -28.30
C THR A 32 49.69 -26.70 -27.44
N LEU A 33 49.23 -25.45 -27.31
CA LEU A 33 49.91 -24.32 -26.65
C LEU A 33 51.07 -23.68 -27.45
N ASP A 34 51.42 -24.20 -28.63
CA ASP A 34 52.34 -23.47 -29.50
C ASP A 34 51.68 -22.18 -29.99
N VAL A 35 52.49 -21.10 -30.03
CA VAL A 35 52.07 -19.78 -30.50
C VAL A 35 52.79 -19.46 -31.80
N PHE A 36 52.04 -19.05 -32.81
CA PHE A 36 52.59 -18.63 -34.09
C PHE A 36 51.91 -17.34 -34.59
N CYS A 37 52.62 -16.59 -35.44
CA CYS A 37 52.09 -15.37 -36.03
C CYS A 37 51.44 -15.67 -37.38
N ALA A 38 50.16 -15.35 -37.52
CA ALA A 38 49.41 -15.46 -38.76
C ALA A 38 49.55 -14.17 -39.58
N ASN A 39 50.60 -14.08 -40.40
CA ASN A 39 50.90 -12.87 -41.19
C ASN A 39 49.97 -12.70 -42.41
N HIS A 40 49.44 -13.79 -42.97
CA HIS A 40 48.60 -13.77 -44.17
C HIS A 40 47.52 -14.85 -44.12
N VAL A 41 46.38 -14.56 -43.47
CA VAL A 41 45.18 -15.40 -43.54
C VAL A 41 44.28 -14.88 -44.66
N ALA A 42 43.57 -15.77 -45.38
CA ALA A 42 42.67 -15.43 -46.48
C ALA A 42 41.45 -14.57 -46.08
N PHE A 43 41.32 -14.21 -44.80
CA PHE A 43 40.29 -13.32 -44.28
C PHE A 43 40.84 -11.89 -44.13
N PRO A 44 40.25 -10.86 -44.77
CA PRO A 44 40.81 -9.50 -44.86
C PRO A 44 41.09 -8.81 -43.52
N THR A 45 40.48 -9.27 -42.43
CA THR A 45 40.57 -8.67 -41.09
C THR A 45 41.44 -9.45 -40.10
N TRP A 46 41.97 -10.60 -40.50
CA TRP A 46 42.72 -11.52 -39.63
C TRP A 46 44.18 -11.67 -40.07
N SER A 47 44.89 -10.54 -40.12
CA SER A 47 46.33 -10.47 -40.41
C SER A 47 47.11 -9.95 -39.20
N ASN A 48 48.36 -10.38 -39.08
CA ASN A 48 49.28 -10.02 -37.99
C ASN A 48 48.72 -10.35 -36.59
N LYS A 49 48.14 -11.55 -36.45
CA LYS A 49 47.60 -12.06 -35.18
C LYS A 49 48.51 -13.13 -34.60
N GLU A 50 48.74 -13.07 -33.29
CA GLU A 50 49.35 -14.18 -32.54
C GLU A 50 48.24 -15.20 -32.24
N LEU A 51 48.44 -16.45 -32.65
CA LEU A 51 47.46 -17.52 -32.50
C LEU A 51 48.08 -18.65 -31.68
N GLU A 52 47.35 -19.11 -30.67
CA GLU A 52 47.70 -20.24 -29.82
C GLU A 52 46.91 -21.48 -30.26
N VAL A 53 47.61 -22.59 -30.51
CA VAL A 53 47.00 -23.88 -30.88
C VAL A 53 46.25 -24.47 -29.69
N GLN A 54 44.93 -24.60 -29.82
CA GLN A 54 44.05 -25.21 -28.82
C GLN A 54 43.91 -26.72 -29.03
N ALA A 55 43.84 -27.16 -30.28
CA ALA A 55 43.76 -28.58 -30.63
C ALA A 55 44.39 -28.84 -32.00
N LEU A 56 44.87 -30.06 -32.21
CA LEU A 56 45.45 -30.53 -33.47
C LEU A 56 44.90 -31.91 -33.83
N ARG A 57 44.55 -32.09 -35.11
CA ARG A 57 43.95 -33.32 -35.64
C ARG A 57 44.57 -33.63 -37.01
N VAL A 58 44.73 -34.91 -37.33
CA VAL A 58 45.11 -35.34 -38.68
C VAL A 58 43.84 -35.78 -39.41
N THR A 59 43.56 -35.15 -40.55
CA THR A 59 42.30 -35.33 -41.29
C THR A 59 42.60 -35.76 -42.72
N PRO A 60 41.95 -36.82 -43.26
CA PRO A 60 42.07 -37.17 -44.65
C PRO A 60 41.36 -36.14 -45.54
N VAL A 61 42.00 -35.70 -46.62
CA VAL A 61 41.43 -34.82 -47.63
C VAL A 61 41.35 -35.59 -48.94
N GLN A 62 40.13 -35.77 -49.45
CA GLN A 62 39.87 -36.47 -50.69
C GLN A 62 39.36 -35.49 -51.75
N ARG A 63 40.11 -35.33 -52.84
CA ARG A 63 39.66 -34.59 -54.03
C ARG A 63 39.16 -35.58 -55.07
N SER A 64 38.08 -35.23 -55.76
CA SER A 64 37.45 -36.10 -56.76
C SER A 64 38.45 -36.51 -57.84
N GLY A 65 38.74 -37.82 -57.95
CA GLY A 65 39.69 -38.38 -58.91
C GLY A 65 41.14 -38.54 -58.43
N GLU A 66 41.46 -38.20 -57.17
CA GLU A 66 42.82 -38.30 -56.60
C GLU A 66 42.91 -39.29 -55.41
N ALA A 67 44.11 -39.79 -55.12
CA ALA A 67 44.39 -40.60 -53.93
C ALA A 67 44.20 -39.76 -52.65
N ALA A 68 43.72 -40.38 -51.57
CA ALA A 68 43.49 -39.70 -50.29
C ALA A 68 44.81 -39.12 -49.74
N ALA A 69 44.87 -37.81 -49.55
CA ALA A 69 45.99 -37.12 -48.93
C ALA A 69 45.69 -36.86 -47.44
N LEU A 70 46.71 -36.75 -46.60
CA LEU A 70 46.56 -36.34 -45.20
C LEU A 70 46.79 -34.83 -45.07
N ALA A 71 46.01 -34.19 -44.20
CA ALA A 71 46.14 -32.80 -43.80
C ALA A 71 46.12 -32.69 -42.27
N VAL A 72 46.52 -31.52 -41.76
CA VAL A 72 46.48 -31.21 -40.33
C VAL A 72 45.44 -30.12 -40.11
N GLU A 73 44.44 -30.41 -39.30
CA GLU A 73 43.45 -29.43 -38.85
C GLU A 73 43.86 -28.93 -37.46
N ILE A 74 43.91 -27.61 -37.29
CA ILE A 74 44.19 -26.98 -36.00
C ILE A 74 43.03 -26.07 -35.59
N ASP A 75 42.67 -26.12 -34.32
CA ASP A 75 41.83 -25.12 -33.68
C ASP A 75 42.75 -24.13 -32.98
N VAL A 76 42.50 -22.84 -33.18
CA VAL A 76 43.34 -21.78 -32.62
C VAL A 76 42.51 -20.69 -31.97
N LEU A 77 43.13 -20.01 -31.02
CA LEU A 77 42.59 -18.84 -30.34
C LEU A 77 43.60 -17.70 -30.44
N GLU A 78 43.12 -16.48 -30.68
CA GLU A 78 43.92 -15.27 -30.64
C GLU A 78 44.50 -15.06 -29.23
N THR A 79 45.80 -14.84 -29.17
CA THR A 79 46.55 -14.69 -27.92
C THR A 79 47.39 -13.41 -27.95
N ASP A 80 47.92 -13.02 -26.79
CA ASP A 80 48.83 -11.90 -26.64
C ASP A 80 49.63 -12.09 -25.34
N SER A 81 50.92 -11.75 -25.36
CA SER A 81 51.79 -11.82 -24.17
C SER A 81 51.22 -11.10 -22.93
N ARG A 82 50.44 -10.03 -23.11
CA ARG A 82 49.77 -9.26 -22.06
C ARG A 82 48.68 -10.04 -21.32
N ILE A 83 48.12 -11.09 -21.92
CA ILE A 83 47.13 -11.97 -21.28
C ILE A 83 47.77 -12.71 -20.10
N TYR A 84 49.03 -13.11 -20.25
CA TYR A 84 49.78 -13.85 -19.23
C TYR A 84 50.59 -12.94 -18.30
N ALA A 85 50.64 -11.64 -18.60
CA ALA A 85 51.33 -10.65 -17.79
C ALA A 85 50.63 -10.46 -16.45
N TRP A 86 51.42 -10.58 -15.38
CA TRP A 86 50.99 -10.37 -14.01
C TRP A 86 51.97 -9.47 -13.29
N SER A 87 51.46 -8.42 -12.64
CA SER A 87 52.23 -7.56 -11.76
C SER A 87 51.79 -7.80 -10.31
N THR A 88 52.73 -7.79 -9.38
CA THR A 88 52.42 -7.81 -7.93
C THR A 88 51.67 -6.55 -7.49
N ALA A 89 51.71 -5.47 -8.27
CA ALA A 89 50.91 -4.28 -8.02
C ALA A 89 49.41 -4.50 -8.28
N GLU A 90 49.05 -5.52 -9.07
CA GLU A 90 47.65 -5.90 -9.35
C GLU A 90 47.11 -6.94 -8.36
N GLU A 91 47.96 -7.43 -7.44
CA GLU A 91 47.57 -8.42 -6.45
C GLU A 91 46.80 -7.73 -5.31
N LEU A 92 45.49 -7.99 -5.24
CA LEU A 92 44.66 -7.47 -4.17
C LEU A 92 44.94 -8.27 -2.90
N THR A 93 45.32 -7.58 -1.84
CA THR A 93 45.42 -8.16 -0.49
C THR A 93 44.03 -8.61 -0.03
N ALA A 94 43.96 -9.51 0.97
CA ALA A 94 42.70 -9.92 1.57
C ALA A 94 41.87 -8.72 2.11
N ALA A 95 42.53 -7.60 2.44
CA ALA A 95 41.88 -6.35 2.85
C ALA A 95 41.48 -5.43 1.67
N GLY A 96 42.10 -5.60 0.50
CA GLY A 96 41.77 -4.86 -0.72
C GLY A 96 40.69 -5.53 -1.59
N TYR A 97 40.34 -6.78 -1.30
CA TYR A 97 39.16 -7.44 -1.86
C TYR A 97 37.90 -6.90 -1.18
N GLN A 98 37.42 -5.75 -1.64
CA GLN A 98 36.02 -5.37 -1.41
C GLN A 98 35.20 -6.06 -2.49
N GLN A 99 34.66 -7.24 -2.17
CA GLN A 99 33.45 -7.67 -2.84
C GLN A 99 32.47 -6.52 -2.68
N GLY A 100 31.96 -5.98 -3.79
CA GLY A 100 30.85 -5.05 -3.77
C GLY A 100 29.68 -5.79 -3.16
N ASN A 101 29.61 -5.80 -1.84
CA ASN A 101 28.50 -6.34 -1.10
C ASN A 101 27.40 -5.33 -1.29
N TRP A 102 26.60 -5.53 -2.33
CA TRP A 102 25.19 -5.22 -2.20
C TRP A 102 24.75 -5.84 -0.88
N PRO A 103 24.18 -5.05 0.05
CA PRO A 103 23.70 -5.61 1.30
C PRO A 103 22.77 -6.77 0.95
N THR A 104 23.19 -7.98 1.27
CA THR A 104 22.48 -9.22 0.94
C THR A 104 21.39 -9.52 1.95
N ALA A 105 21.12 -8.57 2.85
CA ALA A 105 19.99 -8.64 3.74
C ALA A 105 18.75 -8.26 2.93
N THR A 106 18.18 -9.24 2.21
CA THR A 106 16.77 -9.19 1.90
C THR A 106 16.06 -8.87 3.21
N ALA A 107 15.39 -7.72 3.25
CA ALA A 107 14.60 -7.36 4.41
C ALA A 107 13.49 -8.39 4.56
N ALA A 108 13.66 -9.34 5.48
CA ALA A 108 12.63 -10.29 5.84
C ALA A 108 11.61 -9.55 6.69
N GLU A 109 10.51 -9.11 6.09
CA GLU A 109 9.36 -8.63 6.84
C GLU A 109 8.66 -9.83 7.49
N ALA A 110 8.57 -9.85 8.82
CA ALA A 110 8.12 -11.01 9.58
C ALA A 110 6.60 -11.09 9.80
N VAL A 111 5.87 -10.09 9.32
CA VAL A 111 4.42 -9.96 9.48
C VAL A 111 3.86 -9.72 8.07
N PRO A 112 2.67 -10.25 7.71
CA PRO A 112 1.98 -9.85 6.49
C PRO A 112 2.09 -8.34 6.35
N TYR A 113 2.58 -7.90 5.21
CA TYR A 113 2.97 -6.52 5.00
C TYR A 113 1.75 -5.66 5.34
N PRO A 114 1.95 -4.53 6.02
CA PRO A 114 0.84 -3.79 6.60
C PRO A 114 0.00 -3.19 5.47
N TRP A 115 -1.03 -3.93 5.09
CA TRP A 115 -1.93 -3.57 4.02
C TRP A 115 -2.70 -2.32 4.42
N SER A 116 -2.38 -1.22 3.74
CA SER A 116 -3.07 0.05 3.84
C SER A 116 -3.87 0.25 2.56
N PRO A 117 -5.21 0.19 2.60
CA PRO A 117 -6.02 0.03 1.40
C PRO A 117 -6.15 1.25 0.47
N GLY A 118 -5.47 2.37 0.64
CA GLY A 118 -5.20 3.39 -0.42
C GLY A 118 -6.36 4.00 -1.25
N TYR A 119 -7.64 3.76 -0.93
CA TYR A 119 -8.80 4.14 -1.74
C TYR A 119 -9.34 5.54 -1.40
N ALA A 120 -10.25 5.67 -0.41
CA ALA A 120 -10.90 6.93 -0.06
C ALA A 120 -10.43 7.35 1.33
N ALA A 121 -9.60 8.39 1.38
CA ALA A 121 -9.29 9.06 2.63
C ALA A 121 -10.48 9.94 3.04
N PRO A 122 -10.69 10.16 4.36
CA PRO A 122 -11.61 11.19 4.83
C PRO A 122 -11.28 12.53 4.18
N LEU A 123 -12.32 13.27 3.80
CA LEU A 123 -12.15 14.58 3.17
C LEU A 123 -11.52 15.58 4.15
N PRO A 124 -10.75 16.57 3.65
CA PRO A 124 -10.36 17.71 4.48
C PRO A 124 -11.60 18.36 5.09
N GLY A 125 -11.63 18.51 6.42
CA GLY A 125 -12.77 19.05 7.15
C GLY A 125 -13.77 18.01 7.66
N ASP A 126 -13.57 16.73 7.36
CA ASP A 126 -14.32 15.64 8.00
C ASP A 126 -14.04 15.60 9.51
N ALA A 127 -15.02 15.18 10.31
CA ALA A 127 -14.90 15.06 11.76
C ALA A 127 -13.84 14.03 12.19
N VAL A 128 -13.67 12.94 11.43
CA VAL A 128 -12.64 11.92 11.72
C VAL A 128 -11.27 12.27 11.11
N TYR A 129 -11.18 13.38 10.36
CA TYR A 129 -9.92 13.91 9.88
C TYR A 129 -9.16 14.54 11.04
N THR A 130 -8.34 13.72 11.73
CA THR A 130 -7.41 14.25 12.74
C THR A 130 -6.29 15.01 12.03
N LYS A 131 -5.87 16.12 12.63
CA LYS A 131 -4.91 17.09 12.07
C LYS A 131 -3.62 16.40 11.58
N GLY A 132 -3.58 16.08 10.28
CA GLY A 132 -2.43 15.49 9.60
C GLY A 132 -2.44 13.98 9.43
N ALA A 133 -3.45 13.24 9.93
CA ALA A 133 -3.56 11.81 9.68
C ALA A 133 -4.64 11.57 8.61
N SER A 134 -4.18 11.34 7.39
CA SER A 134 -5.03 10.82 6.32
C SER A 134 -5.13 9.28 6.36
N GLY A 135 -4.83 8.64 7.49
CA GLY A 135 -4.26 7.28 7.46
C GLY A 135 -5.07 6.09 7.96
N TRP A 136 -6.32 6.23 8.42
CA TRP A 136 -6.96 5.11 9.13
C TRP A 136 -8.14 4.49 8.39
N ALA A 137 -8.76 5.22 7.46
CA ALA A 137 -9.78 4.70 6.55
C ALA A 137 -9.30 4.93 5.12
N SER A 138 -9.03 3.86 4.38
CA SER A 138 -8.69 3.95 2.96
C SER A 138 -9.38 2.87 2.13
N PHE A 139 -10.61 2.50 2.50
CA PHE A 139 -11.49 1.67 1.68
C PHE A 139 -12.58 2.50 1.02
N GLY A 140 -12.95 2.13 -0.19
CA GLY A 140 -14.20 2.57 -0.81
C GLY A 140 -15.30 1.55 -0.50
N ILE A 141 -16.52 2.03 -0.28
CA ILE A 141 -17.67 1.17 -0.04
C ILE A 141 -18.84 1.64 -0.90
N GLU A 142 -19.40 0.74 -1.70
CA GLU A 142 -20.50 1.03 -2.59
C GLU A 142 -21.58 -0.07 -2.54
N PRO A 143 -22.85 0.27 -2.26
CA PRO A 143 -23.96 -0.64 -2.49
C PRO A 143 -24.25 -0.74 -4.00
N VAL A 144 -24.21 -1.95 -4.54
CA VAL A 144 -24.47 -2.23 -5.96
C VAL A 144 -25.70 -3.10 -6.11
N ALA A 145 -26.65 -2.64 -6.93
CA ALA A 145 -27.81 -3.43 -7.30
C ALA A 145 -27.40 -4.45 -8.36
N GLY A 146 -27.64 -5.72 -8.07
CA GLY A 146 -27.40 -6.84 -8.97
C GLY A 146 -28.63 -7.72 -9.10
N THR A 147 -28.44 -8.87 -9.72
CA THR A 147 -29.41 -9.96 -9.69
C THR A 147 -28.72 -11.22 -9.21
N ASP A 148 -29.38 -12.00 -8.37
CA ASP A 148 -28.86 -13.31 -7.95
C ASP A 148 -28.80 -14.30 -9.12
N ALA A 149 -28.26 -15.50 -8.88
CA ALA A 149 -28.17 -16.56 -9.89
C ALA A 149 -29.55 -17.03 -10.43
N GLN A 150 -30.64 -16.62 -9.79
CA GLN A 150 -32.03 -16.89 -10.16
C GLN A 150 -32.72 -15.67 -10.77
N SER A 151 -31.97 -14.60 -11.09
CA SER A 151 -32.47 -13.33 -11.65
C SER A 151 -33.37 -12.51 -10.72
N ASN A 152 -33.38 -12.77 -9.41
CA ASN A 152 -34.06 -11.89 -8.47
C ASN A 152 -33.20 -10.66 -8.16
N PRO A 153 -33.80 -9.48 -7.92
CA PRO A 153 -33.05 -8.32 -7.46
C PRO A 153 -32.24 -8.64 -6.20
N ALA A 154 -30.94 -8.39 -6.24
CA ALA A 154 -30.01 -8.57 -5.15
C ALA A 154 -29.29 -7.26 -4.84
N LEU A 155 -28.90 -7.06 -3.59
CA LEU A 155 -28.06 -5.96 -3.16
C LEU A 155 -26.73 -6.55 -2.69
N SER A 156 -25.64 -6.19 -3.35
CA SER A 156 -24.29 -6.57 -2.93
C SER A 156 -23.56 -5.32 -2.44
N LEU A 157 -22.57 -5.50 -1.56
CA LEU A 157 -21.68 -4.41 -1.17
C LEU A 157 -20.35 -4.61 -1.86
N GLU A 158 -19.90 -3.64 -2.64
CA GLU A 158 -18.56 -3.60 -3.18
C GLU A 158 -17.64 -2.88 -2.20
N ILE A 159 -16.59 -3.56 -1.78
CA ILE A 159 -15.48 -2.97 -1.05
C ILE A 159 -14.36 -2.76 -2.06
N LYS A 160 -13.82 -1.55 -2.10
CA LYS A 160 -12.80 -1.14 -3.06
C LYS A 160 -11.51 -0.73 -2.36
N GLY A 161 -10.38 -1.05 -2.99
CA GLY A 161 -9.05 -0.88 -2.42
C GLY A 161 -7.95 -1.05 -3.44
N ALA A 162 -6.72 -0.84 -3.02
CA ALA A 162 -5.54 -1.31 -3.72
C ALA A 162 -5.18 -2.73 -3.24
N TYR A 163 -5.05 -3.67 -4.18
CA TYR A 163 -4.51 -4.99 -3.87
C TYR A 163 -3.02 -4.88 -3.50
N PRO A 164 -2.54 -5.60 -2.47
CA PRO A 164 -1.11 -5.79 -2.26
C PRO A 164 -0.49 -6.46 -3.49
N ILE A 165 0.72 -6.05 -3.86
CA ILE A 165 1.49 -6.75 -4.89
C ILE A 165 2.00 -8.05 -4.27
N ASN A 166 1.41 -9.19 -4.60
CA ASN A 166 1.78 -10.49 -4.02
C ASN A 166 2.46 -11.45 -5.02
N GLN A 167 2.56 -11.05 -6.29
CA GLN A 167 3.26 -11.80 -7.32
C GLN A 167 4.48 -11.02 -7.80
N LEU A 168 5.65 -11.35 -7.26
CA LEU A 168 6.89 -10.64 -7.57
C LEU A 168 7.53 -11.12 -8.88
N ASP A 169 8.29 -10.24 -9.52
CA ASP A 169 9.22 -10.63 -10.57
C ASP A 169 10.51 -11.19 -9.99
N THR A 170 10.97 -12.30 -10.55
CA THR A 170 12.29 -12.87 -10.27
C THR A 170 13.28 -12.65 -11.41
N GLY A 171 12.84 -12.06 -12.53
CA GLY A 171 13.64 -11.77 -13.72
C GLY A 171 14.35 -10.41 -13.71
N ILE A 172 13.98 -9.51 -12.79
CA ILE A 172 14.61 -8.20 -12.62
C ILE A 172 15.21 -8.07 -11.22
N GLU A 173 16.30 -7.30 -11.11
CA GLU A 173 17.00 -7.11 -9.85
C GLU A 173 16.34 -6.04 -8.98
N SER A 174 16.25 -6.29 -7.67
CA SER A 174 15.72 -5.31 -6.71
C SER A 174 16.72 -4.15 -6.53
N PRO A 175 16.25 -2.89 -6.39
CA PRO A 175 17.13 -1.73 -6.29
C PRO A 175 17.66 -1.55 -4.87
N TYR A 176 18.87 -0.98 -4.76
CA TYR A 176 19.47 -0.57 -3.48
C TYR A 176 19.12 0.87 -3.15
N VAL A 177 18.75 1.13 -1.90
CA VAL A 177 18.33 2.46 -1.45
C VAL A 177 19.21 3.00 -0.32
N THR A 178 19.56 4.28 -0.41
CA THR A 178 20.13 5.05 0.70
C THR A 178 19.34 6.34 0.91
N ALA A 179 19.33 6.85 2.14
CA ALA A 179 18.58 8.05 2.47
C ALA A 179 19.33 8.96 3.42
N VAL A 180 19.18 10.27 3.23
CA VAL A 180 19.74 11.33 4.07
C VAL A 180 18.64 12.31 4.43
N ALA A 181 18.48 12.60 5.72
CA ALA A 181 17.51 13.57 6.21
C ALA A 181 18.12 14.97 6.30
N PHE A 182 17.29 15.96 6.03
CA PHE A 182 17.59 17.37 6.24
C PHE A 182 16.60 17.95 7.25
N PRO A 183 17.05 18.84 8.15
CA PRO A 183 16.19 19.45 9.16
C PRO A 183 15.25 20.53 8.59
N ALA A 184 15.41 20.87 7.31
CA ALA A 184 14.64 21.88 6.59
C ALA A 184 14.32 21.41 5.16
N GLY A 185 13.40 22.10 4.48
CA GLY A 185 13.08 21.87 3.07
C GLY A 185 11.81 21.05 2.82
N GLY A 186 11.03 20.77 3.86
CA GLY A 186 9.72 20.11 3.73
C GLY A 186 8.81 20.37 4.93
N SER A 187 7.90 19.43 5.16
CA SER A 187 6.93 19.40 6.26
C SER A 187 6.97 18.07 7.01
N LEU A 188 8.05 17.29 6.89
CA LEU A 188 8.20 16.06 7.66
C LEU A 188 8.36 16.40 9.14
N ALA A 189 7.52 15.74 9.94
CA ALA A 189 7.61 15.80 11.39
C ALA A 189 8.91 15.13 11.87
N PRO A 190 9.42 15.48 13.07
CA PRO A 190 10.54 14.79 13.65
C PRO A 190 10.21 13.30 13.89
N GLY A 191 11.19 12.44 13.66
CA GLY A 191 11.03 11.00 13.84
C GLY A 191 11.97 10.17 12.97
N THR A 192 11.95 8.87 13.23
CA THR A 192 12.67 7.88 12.42
C THR A 192 11.75 7.35 11.32
N TYR A 193 12.24 7.41 10.09
CA TYR A 193 11.57 6.95 8.89
C TYR A 193 12.33 5.78 8.28
N ILE A 194 11.59 4.84 7.69
CA ILE A 194 12.10 3.68 6.99
C ILE A 194 11.63 3.78 5.55
N ILE A 195 12.54 3.62 4.60
CA ILE A 195 12.29 3.77 3.16
C ILE A 195 12.66 2.49 2.43
N GLY A 196 11.78 2.03 1.56
CA GLY A 196 12.01 0.91 0.65
C GLY A 196 11.63 1.28 -0.79
N VAL A 197 12.30 0.66 -1.76
CA VAL A 197 11.99 0.84 -3.19
C VAL A 197 11.76 -0.52 -3.83
N SER A 198 10.64 -0.65 -4.55
CA SER A 198 10.31 -1.82 -5.36
C SER A 198 10.47 -1.44 -6.83
N ALA A 199 11.36 -2.09 -7.56
CA ALA A 199 11.48 -1.87 -9.01
C ALA A 199 10.32 -2.53 -9.74
N TYR A 200 9.95 -2.00 -10.91
CA TYR A 200 9.02 -2.67 -11.82
C TYR A 200 9.64 -2.90 -13.20
N ASP A 201 9.25 -4.00 -13.84
CA ASP A 201 9.55 -4.30 -15.25
C ASP A 201 8.45 -3.67 -16.12
N ALA A 202 8.79 -2.77 -17.05
CA ALA A 202 7.84 -2.18 -18.00
C ALA A 202 7.85 -2.87 -19.38
N GLY A 203 8.69 -3.89 -19.57
CA GLY A 203 8.90 -4.61 -20.82
C GLY A 203 7.81 -5.62 -21.20
N ALA A 204 7.04 -6.13 -20.23
CA ALA A 204 5.92 -7.04 -20.51
C ALA A 204 4.74 -6.86 -19.55
N LEU A 205 3.53 -6.76 -20.10
CA LEU A 205 2.30 -6.83 -19.31
C LEU A 205 1.98 -8.30 -18.92
N PRO A 206 1.49 -8.54 -17.69
CA PRO A 206 1.32 -7.56 -16.63
C PRO A 206 2.67 -7.21 -16.01
N TYR A 207 2.90 -5.91 -15.83
CA TYR A 207 4.05 -5.39 -15.12
C TYR A 207 4.22 -6.14 -13.80
N ARG A 208 5.46 -6.42 -13.41
CA ARG A 208 5.77 -7.11 -12.16
C ARG A 208 6.70 -6.26 -11.33
N ASN A 209 6.57 -6.37 -10.01
CA ASN A 209 7.35 -5.62 -9.05
C ASN A 209 8.34 -6.53 -8.31
N THR A 210 9.45 -5.99 -7.84
CA THR A 210 10.39 -6.70 -6.96
C THR A 210 10.01 -6.56 -5.50
N SER A 211 10.56 -7.43 -4.65
CA SER A 211 10.66 -7.14 -3.22
C SER A 211 11.60 -5.96 -2.97
N TYR A 212 11.65 -5.48 -1.73
CA TYR A 212 12.73 -4.60 -1.30
C TYR A 212 14.05 -5.38 -1.28
N LEU A 213 15.10 -4.83 -1.87
CA LEU A 213 16.45 -5.38 -1.67
C LEU A 213 16.89 -5.09 -0.24
N ASP A 214 16.78 -3.82 0.16
CA ASP A 214 17.14 -3.30 1.46
C ASP A 214 16.17 -2.19 1.91
N LEU A 215 16.36 -1.71 3.14
CA LEU A 215 15.58 -0.62 3.73
C LEU A 215 16.54 0.45 4.27
N ALA A 216 16.34 1.69 3.81
CA ALA A 216 17.07 2.84 4.35
C ALA A 216 16.35 3.37 5.58
N VAL A 217 17.08 3.49 6.71
CA VAL A 217 16.55 4.08 7.95
C VAL A 217 17.18 5.45 8.15
N VAL A 218 16.33 6.46 8.37
CA VAL A 218 16.78 7.85 8.49
C VAL A 218 16.03 8.57 9.60
N THR A 219 16.71 9.43 10.36
CA THR A 219 16.09 10.22 11.43
C THR A 219 16.01 11.68 11.02
N VAL A 220 14.78 12.20 10.96
CA VAL A 220 14.52 13.63 10.75
C VAL A 220 14.49 14.31 12.12
N GLY A 221 15.42 15.26 12.33
CA GLY A 221 15.44 16.13 13.51
C GLY A 221 14.73 17.47 13.28
N GLY A 222 14.57 18.27 14.34
CA GLY A 222 14.06 19.66 14.25
C GLY A 222 12.61 19.84 14.72
N SER A 223 11.92 20.87 14.21
CA SER A 223 10.58 21.29 14.65
C SER A 223 9.46 21.07 13.61
N GLY A 224 9.64 20.11 12.68
CA GLY A 224 8.61 19.73 11.70
C GLY A 224 8.71 20.37 10.32
N ALA A 225 9.93 20.75 9.89
CA ALA A 225 10.20 21.28 8.54
C ALA A 225 11.12 20.37 7.71
N GLY A 226 11.26 19.10 8.10
CA GLY A 226 12.28 18.22 7.53
C GLY A 226 11.97 17.76 6.10
N SER A 227 13.00 17.26 5.42
CA SER A 227 12.91 16.56 4.15
C SER A 227 13.88 15.38 4.14
N ILE A 228 13.70 14.42 3.22
CA ILE A 228 14.58 13.27 3.05
C ILE A 228 14.98 13.21 1.57
N ALA A 229 16.28 13.17 1.27
CA ALA A 229 16.77 12.81 -0.05
C ALA A 229 17.05 11.31 -0.08
N VAL A 230 16.46 10.63 -1.05
CA VAL A 230 16.60 9.19 -1.30
C VAL A 230 17.42 9.00 -2.57
N ALA A 231 18.49 8.25 -2.47
CA ALA A 231 19.31 7.85 -3.60
C ALA A 231 19.08 6.36 -3.91
N VAL A 232 18.82 6.05 -5.17
CA VAL A 232 18.47 4.73 -5.66
C VAL A 232 19.54 4.25 -6.64
N THR A 233 20.06 3.05 -6.40
CA THR A 233 20.91 2.34 -7.34
C THR A 233 20.12 1.19 -7.93
N TRP A 234 19.79 1.34 -9.22
CA TRP A 234 19.00 0.36 -9.95
C TRP A 234 19.81 -0.91 -10.29
N GLY A 235 19.14 -2.05 -10.28
CA GLY A 235 19.69 -3.35 -10.71
C GLY A 235 19.36 -3.65 -12.18
N ALA A 236 19.84 -4.76 -12.72
CA ALA A 236 19.56 -5.08 -14.12
C ALA A 236 18.06 -5.32 -14.40
N GLY A 237 17.59 -4.78 -15.53
CA GLY A 237 16.23 -5.02 -16.05
C GLY A 237 15.14 -4.14 -15.46
N ASP A 238 15.48 -3.12 -14.66
CA ASP A 238 14.52 -2.18 -14.12
C ASP A 238 14.00 -1.17 -15.17
N ASP A 239 12.76 -0.71 -15.01
CA ASP A 239 12.19 0.42 -15.74
C ASP A 239 11.68 1.52 -14.77
N GLY A 240 12.37 1.68 -13.64
CA GLY A 240 11.94 2.53 -12.52
C GLY A 240 11.31 1.73 -11.38
N GLY A 241 10.59 2.41 -10.48
CA GLY A 241 10.05 1.76 -9.28
C GLY A 241 9.08 2.61 -8.47
N ASP A 242 8.53 2.03 -7.41
CA ASP A 242 7.72 2.73 -6.42
C ASP A 242 8.50 2.88 -5.11
N LEU A 243 8.46 4.09 -4.54
CA LEU A 243 9.05 4.42 -3.25
C LEU A 243 8.00 4.32 -2.15
N TYR A 244 8.33 3.58 -1.11
CA TYR A 244 7.51 3.39 0.08
C TYR A 244 8.22 3.95 1.30
N MET A 245 7.45 4.53 2.21
CA MET A 245 7.95 5.08 3.46
C MET A 245 7.04 4.69 4.61
N ALA A 246 7.65 4.43 5.76
CA ALA A 246 6.98 4.19 7.02
C ALA A 246 7.61 5.07 8.12
N LYS A 247 6.81 5.47 9.11
CA LYS A 247 7.32 6.11 10.32
C LYS A 247 7.40 5.07 11.44
N GLN A 248 8.58 4.95 12.06
CA GLN A 248 8.80 3.96 13.10
C GLN A 248 8.13 4.39 14.41
N ALA A 249 7.11 3.65 14.86
CA ALA A 249 6.34 3.92 16.08
C ALA A 249 6.76 3.04 17.27
N LEU A 250 8.04 3.10 17.65
CA LEU A 250 8.61 2.20 18.67
C LEU A 250 9.13 2.93 19.91
N THR A 251 8.86 2.36 21.09
CA THR A 251 9.68 2.63 22.28
C THR A 251 11.06 1.98 22.10
N PRO A 252 12.15 2.54 22.67
CA PRO A 252 13.50 1.99 22.51
C PRO A 252 13.65 0.50 22.87
N GLN A 253 12.95 0.04 23.92
CA GLN A 253 12.99 -1.36 24.36
C GLN A 253 12.36 -2.32 23.34
N GLN A 254 11.18 -1.98 22.85
CA GLN A 254 10.48 -2.77 21.85
C GLN A 254 11.23 -2.82 20.50
N GLY A 255 11.94 -1.74 20.15
CA GLY A 255 12.81 -1.72 18.97
C GLY A 255 14.02 -2.65 19.11
N ALA A 256 14.64 -2.69 20.30
CA ALA A 256 15.77 -3.57 20.57
C ALA A 256 15.38 -5.07 20.54
N GLU A 257 14.22 -5.42 21.10
CA GLU A 257 13.69 -6.79 21.10
C GLU A 257 13.43 -7.32 19.69
N LEU A 258 12.84 -6.49 18.82
CA LEU A 258 12.59 -6.88 17.43
C LEU A 258 13.84 -6.87 16.56
N GLN A 259 14.77 -5.96 16.80
CA GLN A 259 16.05 -5.95 16.11
C GLN A 259 16.84 -7.22 16.40
N ALA A 260 16.81 -7.69 17.66
CA ALA A 260 17.40 -8.97 18.05
C ALA A 260 16.73 -10.17 17.37
N ALA A 261 15.46 -10.06 17.00
CA ALA A 261 14.72 -11.08 16.26
C ALA A 261 14.86 -10.98 14.72
N GLY A 262 15.55 -9.97 14.20
CA GLY A 262 15.63 -9.71 12.75
C GLY A 262 14.35 -9.17 12.12
N GLN A 263 13.43 -8.62 12.92
CA GLN A 263 12.07 -8.24 12.51
C GLN A 263 11.85 -6.72 12.55
N TYR A 264 12.88 -5.92 12.24
CA TYR A 264 12.85 -4.47 12.42
C TYR A 264 11.74 -3.75 11.62
N SER A 265 11.33 -4.33 10.48
CA SER A 265 10.25 -3.86 9.60
C SER A 265 8.84 -4.28 10.04
N ALA A 266 8.70 -5.21 11.00
CA ALA A 266 7.40 -5.74 11.47
C ALA A 266 6.47 -4.71 12.15
N ARG A 267 6.88 -3.43 12.23
CA ARG A 267 6.13 -2.33 12.86
C ARG A 267 6.11 -1.06 12.01
N ALA A 268 6.46 -1.18 10.74
CA ALA A 268 6.59 -0.08 9.81
C ALA A 268 5.44 -0.19 8.80
N VAL A 269 4.35 0.57 9.03
CA VAL A 269 3.26 0.65 8.05
C VAL A 269 3.77 1.40 6.83
N PHE A 270 4.12 0.65 5.78
CA PHE A 270 4.62 1.23 4.55
C PHE A 270 3.48 1.84 3.76
N HIS A 271 3.71 3.07 3.33
CA HIS A 271 2.81 3.83 2.49
C HIS A 271 3.58 4.31 1.28
N ARG A 272 3.06 4.07 0.09
CA ARG A 272 3.68 4.59 -1.14
C ARG A 272 3.71 6.11 -1.12
N GLN A 273 4.88 6.71 -1.33
CA GLN A 273 5.00 8.16 -1.41
C GLN A 273 5.02 8.66 -2.85
N THR A 274 5.68 7.93 -3.76
CA THR A 274 5.80 8.36 -5.16
C THR A 274 6.23 7.21 -6.07
N THR A 275 6.02 7.39 -7.37
CA THR A 275 6.67 6.59 -8.42
C THR A 275 7.96 7.28 -8.86
N ILE A 276 8.99 6.48 -9.07
CA ILE A 276 10.30 6.88 -9.59
C ILE A 276 10.36 6.48 -11.06
N ALA A 277 10.50 7.46 -11.94
CA ALA A 277 10.59 7.23 -13.38
C ALA A 277 11.90 6.50 -13.77
N PRO A 278 11.94 5.78 -14.90
CA PRO A 278 13.14 5.10 -15.38
C PRO A 278 14.35 6.04 -15.45
N GLY A 279 15.50 5.57 -14.97
CA GLY A 279 16.76 6.32 -14.96
C GLY A 279 16.88 7.43 -13.91
N VAL A 280 15.84 7.70 -13.11
CA VAL A 280 15.92 8.64 -11.98
C VAL A 280 16.59 7.94 -10.80
N THR A 281 17.71 8.48 -10.34
CA THR A 281 18.51 7.90 -9.23
C THR A 281 18.42 8.68 -7.92
N SER A 282 17.67 9.77 -7.89
CA SER A 282 17.50 10.61 -6.70
C SER A 282 16.08 11.17 -6.62
N VAL A 283 15.47 11.08 -5.43
CA VAL A 283 14.11 11.55 -5.15
C VAL A 283 14.12 12.31 -3.82
N SER A 284 13.39 13.42 -3.73
CA SER A 284 13.20 14.15 -2.46
C SER A 284 11.79 13.89 -1.93
N ILE A 285 11.70 13.52 -0.66
CA ILE A 285 10.46 13.37 0.08
C ILE A 285 10.34 14.54 1.06
N THR A 286 9.35 15.40 0.82
CA THR A 286 9.12 16.61 1.62
C THR A 286 7.91 16.49 2.52
N SER A 287 7.03 15.51 2.31
CA SER A 287 5.85 15.23 3.13
C SER A 287 5.67 13.73 3.28
N PHE A 288 4.91 13.31 4.29
CA PHE A 288 4.55 11.92 4.50
C PHE A 288 3.03 11.78 4.43
N THR A 289 2.56 10.94 3.50
CA THR A 289 1.15 10.63 3.36
C THR A 289 0.90 9.19 3.80
N GLU A 290 0.13 9.01 4.87
CA GLU A 290 -0.26 7.70 5.41
C GLU A 290 -1.55 7.15 4.75
N ALA A 291 -2.09 7.85 3.76
CA ALA A 291 -3.36 7.52 3.10
C ALA A 291 -3.21 6.63 1.87
N THR A 292 -1.99 6.27 1.51
CA THR A 292 -1.65 5.60 0.25
C THR A 292 -1.46 4.10 0.46
N GLU A 293 -1.43 3.36 -0.63
CA GLU A 293 -1.31 1.91 -0.63
C GLU A 293 0.00 1.38 -0.03
N GLY A 294 -0.09 0.15 0.49
CA GLY A 294 1.03 -0.60 1.05
C GLY A 294 2.04 -1.13 0.03
N GLY A 295 3.16 -1.61 0.56
CA GLY A 295 4.24 -2.28 -0.18
C GLY A 295 3.86 -3.63 -0.79
N PRO A 296 4.77 -4.28 -1.53
CA PRO A 296 4.58 -5.66 -1.98
C PRO A 296 4.42 -6.64 -0.81
N ASP A 297 3.44 -7.55 -0.88
CA ASP A 297 3.14 -8.56 0.13
C ASP A 297 3.05 -9.97 -0.46
N THR A 298 4.12 -10.75 -0.38
CA THR A 298 4.15 -12.12 -0.94
C THR A 298 3.31 -13.15 -0.18
N VAL A 299 2.81 -12.83 1.02
CA VAL A 299 2.00 -13.75 1.82
C VAL A 299 0.51 -13.43 1.76
N ALA A 300 0.15 -12.21 1.34
CA ALA A 300 -1.23 -11.85 1.06
C ALA A 300 -1.80 -12.75 -0.03
N HIS A 301 -2.92 -13.41 0.23
CA HIS A 301 -3.57 -14.29 -0.75
C HIS A 301 -5.08 -14.17 -0.80
N HIS A 302 -5.72 -13.55 0.18
CA HIS A 302 -7.16 -13.32 0.27
C HIS A 302 -7.44 -12.07 1.09
N PHE A 303 -8.64 -11.53 0.95
CA PHE A 303 -9.20 -10.54 1.85
C PHE A 303 -10.43 -11.14 2.54
N ALA A 304 -10.59 -10.84 3.81
CA ALA A 304 -11.70 -11.34 4.61
C ALA A 304 -12.41 -10.19 5.33
N VAL A 305 -13.74 -10.27 5.40
CA VAL A 305 -14.58 -9.30 6.11
C VAL A 305 -15.63 -9.99 6.95
N THR A 306 -15.85 -9.45 8.14
CA THR A 306 -16.90 -9.88 9.06
C THR A 306 -17.92 -8.76 9.22
N TRP A 307 -19.19 -9.13 9.31
CA TRP A 307 -20.26 -8.17 9.49
C TRP A 307 -20.72 -8.11 10.92
N GLN A 308 -20.95 -6.88 11.34
CA GLN A 308 -21.46 -6.57 12.66
C GLN A 308 -22.75 -5.77 12.52
N ARG A 309 -23.85 -6.30 13.05
CA ARG A 309 -25.12 -5.56 13.07
C ARG A 309 -25.03 -4.43 14.10
N VAL A 310 -25.16 -3.20 13.64
CA VAL A 310 -25.33 -2.03 14.52
C VAL A 310 -26.78 -1.97 14.98
N VAL A 311 -26.98 -1.89 16.29
CA VAL A 311 -28.27 -1.77 16.96
C VAL A 311 -28.55 -0.33 17.35
N HIS A 312 -27.51 0.41 17.75
CA HIS A 312 -27.59 1.84 18.03
C HIS A 312 -26.34 2.51 17.45
N GLY A 313 -26.53 3.35 16.43
CA GLY A 313 -25.42 4.04 15.74
C GLY A 313 -25.33 5.54 16.02
N GLY A 314 -26.27 6.08 16.81
CA GLY A 314 -26.40 7.49 17.13
C GLY A 314 -27.83 7.83 17.57
N VAL A 315 -28.11 9.11 17.79
CA VAL A 315 -29.36 9.60 18.40
C VAL A 315 -30.58 9.55 17.47
N TRP A 316 -30.38 9.65 16.16
CA TRP A 316 -31.42 9.45 15.15
C TRP A 316 -30.84 9.28 13.74
N ALA A 317 -31.61 8.68 12.84
CA ALA A 317 -31.31 8.62 11.42
C ALA A 317 -32.48 9.13 10.58
N GLN A 318 -32.21 9.99 9.60
CA GLN A 318 -33.22 10.61 8.73
C GLN A 318 -32.67 10.91 7.34
N GLN A 319 -33.58 11.06 6.37
CA GLN A 319 -33.24 11.46 5.01
C GLN A 319 -33.04 12.97 4.89
N ALA A 320 -32.05 13.38 4.10
CA ALA A 320 -31.87 14.76 3.67
C ALA A 320 -33.06 15.23 2.83
N GLN A 321 -33.63 16.38 3.18
CA GLN A 321 -34.79 16.96 2.48
C GLN A 321 -34.41 18.14 1.59
N ALA A 322 -33.37 18.87 1.98
CA ALA A 322 -32.74 19.89 1.14
C ALA A 322 -31.24 19.96 1.49
N VAL A 323 -30.42 20.27 0.51
CA VAL A 323 -28.96 20.40 0.67
C VAL A 323 -28.52 21.70 0.03
N THR A 324 -27.66 22.44 0.73
CA THR A 324 -26.94 23.62 0.23
C THR A 324 -25.44 23.39 0.44
N SER A 325 -24.61 24.35 0.03
CA SER A 325 -23.15 24.22 0.13
C SER A 325 -22.62 23.82 1.52
N ASN A 326 -23.31 24.18 2.60
CA ASN A 326 -22.89 23.92 3.98
C ASN A 326 -24.05 23.66 4.95
N ALA A 327 -25.25 23.35 4.46
CA ALA A 327 -26.38 23.07 5.33
C ALA A 327 -27.30 22.01 4.75
N ILE A 328 -27.87 21.21 5.65
CA ILE A 328 -28.79 20.11 5.32
C ILE A 328 -30.07 20.31 6.11
N THR A 329 -31.21 20.27 5.42
CA THR A 329 -32.54 20.30 6.06
C THR A 329 -33.06 18.89 6.25
N ILE A 330 -33.59 18.61 7.42
CA ILE A 330 -34.08 17.30 7.87
C ILE A 330 -35.53 17.43 8.30
N ALA A 331 -36.35 16.42 8.02
CA ALA A 331 -37.74 16.36 8.47
C ALA A 331 -37.80 15.95 9.94
N GLY A 332 -38.35 16.79 10.80
CA GLY A 332 -38.54 16.57 12.23
C GLY A 332 -39.21 17.76 12.90
N ASP A 333 -40.22 17.47 13.73
CA ASP A 333 -40.88 18.45 14.59
C ASP A 333 -40.26 18.49 15.98
N GLY A 334 -40.49 19.58 16.72
CA GLY A 334 -40.08 19.67 18.14
C GLY A 334 -38.59 19.87 18.41
N MET A 335 -37.78 20.12 17.37
CA MET A 335 -36.36 20.42 17.56
C MET A 335 -36.17 21.85 18.09
N THR A 336 -35.17 22.03 18.94
CA THR A 336 -34.83 23.34 19.51
C THR A 336 -33.59 23.94 18.85
N VAL A 337 -33.44 25.27 18.96
CA VAL A 337 -32.28 25.97 18.39
C VAL A 337 -30.99 25.43 19.02
N ASN A 338 -30.03 25.07 18.18
CA ASN A 338 -28.72 24.53 18.54
C ASN A 338 -28.71 23.24 19.36
N GLN A 339 -29.81 22.49 19.37
CA GLN A 339 -29.87 21.16 19.98
C GLN A 339 -28.74 20.24 19.48
N TRP A 340 -28.39 20.34 18.20
CA TRP A 340 -27.41 19.47 17.54
C TRP A 340 -26.02 20.09 17.39
N ALA A 341 -25.77 21.27 17.99
CA ALA A 341 -24.49 21.94 17.87
C ALA A 341 -23.35 21.12 18.51
N GLY A 342 -22.27 20.91 17.75
CA GLY A 342 -21.12 20.10 18.15
C GLY A 342 -21.34 18.59 18.09
N TYR A 343 -22.43 18.12 17.47
CA TYR A 343 -22.60 16.72 17.08
C TYR A 343 -21.93 16.45 15.72
N VAL A 344 -21.90 15.18 15.32
CA VAL A 344 -21.41 14.75 14.00
C VAL A 344 -22.54 14.08 13.23
N LEU A 345 -22.79 14.57 12.01
CA LEU A 345 -23.78 14.00 11.10
C LEU A 345 -23.06 13.14 10.05
N THR A 346 -23.25 11.82 10.10
CA THR A 346 -22.57 10.87 9.20
C THR A 346 -23.49 10.45 8.07
N LEU A 347 -22.97 10.41 6.84
CA LEU A 347 -23.65 9.79 5.71
C LEU A 347 -23.64 8.26 5.85
N LEU A 348 -24.82 7.64 5.90
CA LEU A 348 -24.96 6.17 5.95
C LEU A 348 -25.19 5.55 4.59
N ALA A 349 -25.99 6.19 3.75
CA ALA A 349 -26.31 5.66 2.44
C ALA A 349 -26.65 6.76 1.43
N LYS A 350 -26.28 6.50 0.18
CA LYS A 350 -26.69 7.29 -0.97
C LYS A 350 -28.08 6.85 -1.44
N TYR A 351 -28.93 7.81 -1.77
CA TYR A 351 -30.23 7.53 -2.39
C TYR A 351 -30.09 6.99 -3.82
N GLN A 352 -29.12 7.51 -4.56
CA GLN A 352 -28.84 7.07 -5.93
C GLN A 352 -28.04 5.76 -5.90
N LEU A 353 -28.54 4.75 -6.61
CA LEU A 353 -27.87 3.48 -6.79
C LEU A 353 -26.64 3.61 -7.71
N GLY A 354 -25.62 2.77 -7.51
CA GLY A 354 -24.39 2.79 -8.30
C GLY A 354 -23.52 4.03 -8.03
N VAL A 355 -23.71 4.64 -6.86
CA VAL A 355 -22.94 5.78 -6.39
C VAL A 355 -22.25 5.36 -5.10
N GLU A 356 -20.93 5.49 -5.09
CA GLU A 356 -20.12 5.22 -3.91
C GLU A 356 -20.55 6.12 -2.74
N VAL A 357 -20.62 5.53 -1.54
CA VAL A 357 -20.88 6.26 -0.30
C VAL A 357 -19.53 6.77 0.21
N PRO A 358 -19.24 8.08 0.11
CA PRO A 358 -17.98 8.59 0.66
C PRO A 358 -17.96 8.45 2.18
N VAL A 359 -16.77 8.24 2.74
CA VAL A 359 -16.54 8.46 4.17
C VAL A 359 -16.77 9.94 4.44
N LEU A 360 -17.90 10.24 5.10
CA LEU A 360 -18.36 11.62 5.29
C LEU A 360 -19.02 11.79 6.67
N ASN A 361 -18.28 12.40 7.58
CA ASN A 361 -18.71 12.79 8.91
C ASN A 361 -18.68 14.31 9.01
N LEU A 362 -19.86 14.91 9.04
CA LEU A 362 -20.07 16.35 8.92
C LEU A 362 -20.12 16.98 10.32
N PRO A 363 -19.15 17.81 10.71
CA PRO A 363 -19.19 18.51 11.99
C PRO A 363 -20.37 19.49 12.02
N VAL A 364 -21.24 19.41 13.01
CA VAL A 364 -22.40 20.30 13.11
C VAL A 364 -22.01 21.57 13.88
N ALA A 365 -22.06 22.72 13.21
CA ALA A 365 -21.83 24.02 13.86
C ALA A 365 -23.06 24.51 14.62
N SER A 366 -24.24 24.37 14.03
CA SER A 366 -25.50 24.89 14.58
C SER A 366 -26.70 24.16 14.00
N SER A 367 -27.85 24.30 14.66
CA SER A 367 -29.13 23.83 14.13
C SER A 367 -30.25 24.83 14.41
N THR A 368 -31.23 24.91 13.51
CA THR A 368 -32.44 25.69 13.76
C THR A 368 -33.41 24.92 14.65
N ALA A 369 -34.37 25.62 15.25
CA ALA A 369 -35.58 24.97 15.73
C ALA A 369 -36.40 24.45 14.54
N SER A 370 -37.30 23.50 14.81
CA SER A 370 -38.25 23.03 13.79
C SER A 370 -39.23 24.13 13.40
N SER A 371 -39.45 24.31 12.10
CA SER A 371 -40.48 25.17 11.54
C SER A 371 -41.13 24.45 10.36
N GLY A 372 -42.44 24.16 10.49
CA GLY A 372 -43.20 23.46 9.45
C GLY A 372 -42.77 22.01 9.21
N GLY A 373 -42.48 21.25 10.27
CA GLY A 373 -42.05 19.85 10.13
C GLY A 373 -40.57 19.66 9.84
N MET A 374 -39.77 20.72 9.82
CA MET A 374 -38.41 20.70 9.28
C MET A 374 -37.44 21.51 10.14
N PHE A 375 -36.19 21.09 10.24
CA PHE A 375 -35.11 21.88 10.82
C PHE A 375 -33.85 21.79 9.95
N THR A 376 -32.97 22.77 10.07
CA THR A 376 -31.73 22.83 9.29
C THR A 376 -30.53 22.67 10.20
N VAL A 377 -29.60 21.83 9.78
CA VAL A 377 -28.29 21.62 10.38
C VAL A 377 -27.26 22.34 9.52
N THR A 378 -26.45 23.21 10.13
CA THR A 378 -25.35 23.90 9.46
C THR A 378 -24.05 23.18 9.77
N ILE A 379 -23.30 22.86 8.72
CA ILE A 379 -22.03 22.15 8.79
C ILE A 379 -20.90 23.16 8.99
N GLY A 380 -20.04 22.86 9.96
CA GLY A 380 -18.92 23.69 10.39
C GLY A 380 -17.56 23.16 9.96
N ALA A 381 -16.53 23.83 10.48
CA ALA A 381 -15.18 23.30 10.44
C ALA A 381 -15.01 22.15 11.43
N ASN A 382 -14.09 21.23 11.14
CA ASN A 382 -13.69 20.20 12.08
C ASN A 382 -12.80 20.76 13.22
N SER A 383 -12.34 19.88 14.11
CA SER A 383 -11.46 20.22 15.24
C SER A 383 -10.13 20.85 14.82
N ALA A 384 -9.70 20.66 13.57
CA ALA A 384 -8.51 21.29 12.99
C ALA A 384 -8.79 22.66 12.36
N GLY A 385 -10.03 23.14 12.37
CA GLY A 385 -10.43 24.41 11.76
C GLY A 385 -10.56 24.34 10.23
N VAL A 386 -10.62 23.14 9.65
CA VAL A 386 -10.78 22.93 8.20
C VAL A 386 -12.25 22.70 7.89
N THR A 387 -12.77 23.38 6.88
CA THR A 387 -14.14 23.19 6.38
C THR A 387 -14.17 22.15 5.26
N LEU A 388 -15.26 21.39 5.21
CA LEU A 388 -15.52 20.48 4.10
C LEU A 388 -15.67 21.24 2.76
N PRO A 389 -15.41 20.57 1.63
CA PRO A 389 -15.84 21.05 0.33
C PRO A 389 -17.36 21.25 0.27
N ASP A 390 -17.82 22.04 -0.71
CA ASP A 390 -19.23 22.31 -0.94
C ASP A 390 -20.03 21.00 -1.07
N LEU A 391 -21.06 20.82 -0.25
CA LEU A 391 -21.82 19.56 -0.20
C LEU A 391 -22.56 19.23 -1.51
N THR A 392 -22.87 20.26 -2.32
CA THR A 392 -23.61 20.14 -3.58
C THR A 392 -22.73 19.95 -4.80
N THR A 393 -21.41 20.16 -4.69
CA THR A 393 -20.48 20.07 -5.83
C THR A 393 -19.16 19.35 -5.55
N GLY A 394 -18.84 19.06 -4.28
CA GLY A 394 -17.56 18.52 -3.85
C GLY A 394 -17.37 17.01 -4.03
N GLY A 395 -18.32 16.32 -4.66
CA GLY A 395 -18.19 14.90 -4.96
C GLY A 395 -17.34 14.65 -6.21
N ALA A 396 -17.19 13.38 -6.60
CA ALA A 396 -16.32 12.99 -7.73
C ALA A 396 -16.76 13.58 -9.09
N SER A 397 -17.98 14.12 -9.19
CA SER A 397 -18.53 14.75 -10.39
C SER A 397 -19.70 15.68 -10.02
N PRO A 398 -20.01 16.72 -10.82
CA PRO A 398 -21.24 17.51 -10.66
C PRO A 398 -22.54 16.68 -10.70
N ALA A 399 -22.50 15.49 -11.31
CA ALA A 399 -23.63 14.55 -11.32
C ALA A 399 -23.72 13.68 -10.05
N ASN A 400 -22.76 13.81 -9.13
CA ASN A 400 -22.65 13.04 -7.89
C ASN A 400 -22.17 13.95 -6.75
N PRO A 401 -23.06 14.75 -6.12
CA PRO A 401 -22.70 15.64 -5.02
C PRO A 401 -22.33 14.85 -3.75
N LEU A 402 -21.62 15.48 -2.81
CA LEU A 402 -21.25 14.86 -1.53
C LEU A 402 -22.48 14.44 -0.73
N VAL A 403 -23.53 15.25 -0.75
CA VAL A 403 -24.84 14.93 -0.18
C VAL A 403 -25.92 15.42 -1.14
N GLN A 404 -26.97 14.64 -1.32
CA GLN A 404 -28.17 15.01 -2.08
C GLN A 404 -29.45 14.76 -1.28
N VAL A 405 -30.56 15.30 -1.78
CA VAL A 405 -31.89 15.00 -1.25
C VAL A 405 -32.16 13.49 -1.36
N GLY A 406 -32.67 12.90 -0.28
CA GLY A 406 -32.95 11.47 -0.13
C GLY A 406 -31.82 10.67 0.51
N ASP A 407 -30.58 11.18 0.56
CA ASP A 407 -29.47 10.50 1.22
C ASP A 407 -29.79 10.26 2.70
N LEU A 408 -29.46 9.08 3.22
CA LEU A 408 -29.70 8.71 4.61
C LEU A 408 -28.51 9.14 5.47
N LEU A 409 -28.81 9.92 6.51
CA LEU A 409 -27.83 10.45 7.45
C LEU A 409 -28.16 9.96 8.86
N VAL A 410 -27.14 9.76 9.68
CA VAL A 410 -27.28 9.51 11.12
C VAL A 410 -26.61 10.62 11.90
N MET A 411 -27.32 11.17 12.87
CA MET A 411 -26.71 12.01 13.88
C MET A 411 -26.05 11.09 14.89
N ARG A 412 -24.72 11.10 14.96
CA ARG A 412 -23.96 10.32 15.94
C ARG A 412 -24.25 10.79 17.34
N ASP A 413 -24.04 9.93 18.30
CA ASP A 413 -24.06 10.29 19.70
C ASP A 413 -22.93 11.27 20.02
N LYS A 414 -23.18 12.11 21.03
CA LYS A 414 -22.18 12.96 21.65
C LYS A 414 -22.12 12.59 23.12
N ALA A 415 -21.76 11.34 23.36
CA ALA A 415 -21.89 10.72 24.66
C ALA A 415 -20.98 11.38 25.71
N THR A 416 -21.51 11.44 26.92
CA THR A 416 -20.74 11.60 28.15
C THR A 416 -20.48 10.22 28.73
N PHE A 417 -19.30 10.03 29.31
CA PHE A 417 -18.86 8.72 29.79
C PHE A 417 -18.59 8.77 31.29
N GLY A 418 -18.92 7.68 31.96
CA GLY A 418 -18.35 7.33 33.27
C GLY A 418 -17.74 5.95 33.20
N ALA A 419 -17.11 5.50 34.29
CA ALA A 419 -16.33 4.26 34.29
C ALA A 419 -17.12 3.02 33.83
N SER A 420 -18.43 2.95 34.10
CA SER A 420 -19.30 1.80 33.79
C SER A 420 -20.57 2.21 33.04
N TRP A 421 -20.57 3.36 32.35
CA TRP A 421 -21.76 3.85 31.64
C TRP A 421 -21.40 4.89 30.57
N PHE A 422 -22.31 5.12 29.65
CA PHE A 422 -22.30 6.27 28.75
C PHE A 422 -23.72 6.82 28.55
N GLU A 423 -23.85 8.09 28.20
CA GLU A 423 -25.14 8.79 28.16
C GLU A 423 -25.13 9.94 27.17
N ASP A 424 -26.23 10.09 26.44
CA ASP A 424 -26.51 11.26 25.62
C ASP A 424 -27.99 11.66 25.78
N ASP A 425 -28.24 12.79 26.42
CA ASP A 425 -29.60 13.29 26.70
C ASP A 425 -30.45 13.44 25.42
N ASN A 426 -29.83 13.64 24.25
CA ASN A 426 -30.55 13.77 22.99
C ASN A 426 -30.92 12.43 22.33
N ILE A 427 -30.59 11.28 22.92
CA ILE A 427 -31.16 9.98 22.52
C ILE A 427 -32.68 10.04 22.63
N ALA A 428 -33.17 10.66 23.71
CA ALA A 428 -34.58 10.97 23.83
C ALA A 428 -34.87 12.27 23.08
N ASN A 429 -35.51 12.15 21.93
CA ASN A 429 -35.79 13.25 21.03
C ASN A 429 -37.16 13.07 20.37
N PRO A 430 -37.64 14.03 19.56
CA PRO A 430 -38.96 13.90 18.95
C PRO A 430 -39.18 12.66 18.07
N TYR A 431 -38.13 12.03 17.54
CA TYR A 431 -38.24 10.74 16.84
C TYR A 431 -38.36 9.56 17.81
N TYR A 432 -37.67 9.65 18.95
CA TYR A 432 -37.61 8.63 19.99
C TYR A 432 -37.94 9.23 21.35
N PRO A 433 -39.20 9.63 21.62
CA PRO A 433 -39.55 10.41 22.81
C PRO A 433 -39.38 9.64 24.12
N GLY A 434 -39.32 8.32 24.07
CA GLY A 434 -39.00 7.46 25.22
C GLY A 434 -37.50 7.28 25.49
N GLY A 435 -36.64 7.71 24.55
CA GLY A 435 -35.23 7.35 24.52
C GLY A 435 -35.00 5.90 24.06
N ALA A 436 -33.97 5.27 24.60
CA ALA A 436 -33.66 3.86 24.42
C ALA A 436 -34.77 2.95 25.00
N THR A 437 -34.84 1.70 24.53
CA THR A 437 -36.01 0.82 24.78
C THR A 437 -35.67 -0.49 25.49
N ASP A 438 -34.51 -0.57 26.15
CA ASP A 438 -33.95 -1.78 26.79
C ASP A 438 -33.65 -2.94 25.83
N VAL A 439 -33.85 -2.76 24.52
CA VAL A 439 -33.41 -3.71 23.48
C VAL A 439 -31.88 -3.82 23.49
N GLU A 440 -31.18 -2.82 24.00
CA GLU A 440 -29.73 -2.72 24.03
C GLU A 440 -29.10 -3.61 25.13
N ALA A 441 -29.87 -4.09 26.11
CA ALA A 441 -29.36 -5.05 27.08
C ALA A 441 -28.87 -6.33 26.39
N GLY A 442 -27.70 -6.83 26.77
CA GLY A 442 -27.06 -8.00 26.15
C GLY A 442 -26.36 -7.72 24.82
N HIS A 443 -26.39 -6.47 24.33
CA HIS A 443 -25.57 -6.01 23.21
C HIS A 443 -24.19 -5.53 23.69
N LEU A 444 -23.32 -5.19 22.76
CA LEU A 444 -21.96 -4.72 23.03
C LEU A 444 -21.85 -3.25 22.67
N ALA A 445 -21.33 -2.44 23.59
CA ALA A 445 -20.87 -1.09 23.30
C ALA A 445 -19.42 -1.14 22.82
N VAL A 446 -19.12 -0.49 21.69
CA VAL A 446 -17.79 -0.45 21.07
C VAL A 446 -17.37 1.01 20.92
N VAL A 447 -16.23 1.36 21.51
CA VAL A 447 -15.64 2.69 21.39
C VAL A 447 -14.91 2.78 20.05
N MET A 448 -15.22 3.81 19.26
CA MET A 448 -14.76 3.93 17.87
C MET A 448 -13.57 4.88 17.71
N ASP A 449 -13.40 5.85 18.61
CA ASP A 449 -12.30 6.80 18.61
C ASP A 449 -11.84 7.15 20.05
N GLY A 450 -10.88 8.07 20.16
CA GLY A 450 -10.30 8.43 21.46
C GLY A 450 -9.22 7.45 21.96
N ALA A 451 -8.84 7.60 23.23
CA ALA A 451 -7.74 6.85 23.83
C ALA A 451 -8.08 5.37 24.11
N ASP A 452 -9.37 5.05 24.13
CA ASP A 452 -9.91 3.70 24.40
C ASP A 452 -10.56 3.08 23.15
N ALA A 453 -10.26 3.60 21.96
CA ALA A 453 -10.77 3.07 20.70
C ALA A 453 -10.48 1.56 20.59
N GLY A 454 -11.53 0.78 20.34
CA GLY A 454 -11.48 -0.68 20.29
C GLY A 454 -11.84 -1.38 21.60
N ASP A 455 -12.06 -0.67 22.72
CA ASP A 455 -12.65 -1.29 23.92
C ASP A 455 -14.11 -1.68 23.65
N VAL A 456 -14.49 -2.84 24.19
CA VAL A 456 -15.79 -3.48 23.99
C VAL A 456 -16.35 -3.90 25.34
N GLN A 457 -17.52 -3.37 25.69
CA GLN A 457 -18.18 -3.66 26.96
C GLN A 457 -19.61 -4.16 26.74
N PRO A 458 -20.05 -5.25 27.40
CA PRO A 458 -21.44 -5.66 27.37
C PRO A 458 -22.34 -4.64 28.05
N ILE A 459 -23.51 -4.38 27.46
CA ILE A 459 -24.54 -3.51 28.04
C ILE A 459 -25.41 -4.32 28.99
N ALA A 460 -25.46 -3.91 30.26
CA ALA A 460 -26.29 -4.50 31.30
C ALA A 460 -27.76 -4.05 31.22
N GLY A 461 -28.01 -2.84 30.73
CA GLY A 461 -29.36 -2.29 30.54
C GLY A 461 -29.34 -0.79 30.27
N VAL A 462 -30.53 -0.17 30.17
CA VAL A 462 -30.65 1.29 30.10
C VAL A 462 -31.25 1.86 31.38
N ALA A 463 -30.95 3.13 31.64
CA ALA A 463 -31.39 3.84 32.83
C ALA A 463 -31.82 5.27 32.48
N LEU A 464 -32.54 5.89 33.41
CA LEU A 464 -32.88 7.30 33.30
C LEU A 464 -31.61 8.15 33.37
N GLY A 465 -31.40 8.98 32.36
CA GLY A 465 -30.37 9.99 32.35
C GLY A 465 -30.77 11.25 33.11
N ALA A 466 -29.95 12.29 33.00
CA ALA A 466 -30.13 13.57 33.69
C ALA A 466 -31.46 14.24 33.34
N ALA A 467 -31.91 14.10 32.09
CA ALA A 467 -33.19 14.62 31.62
C ALA A 467 -34.42 13.79 32.04
N GLY A 468 -34.25 12.69 32.78
CA GLY A 468 -35.34 11.84 33.26
C GLY A 468 -35.96 10.94 32.19
N GLN A 469 -35.26 10.71 31.07
CA GLN A 469 -35.61 9.78 30.00
C GLN A 469 -34.57 8.67 29.90
N LEU A 470 -34.88 7.56 29.21
CA LEU A 470 -33.97 6.42 29.07
C LEU A 470 -32.83 6.75 28.08
N THR A 471 -31.83 7.49 28.53
CA THR A 471 -30.72 8.01 27.70
C THR A 471 -29.35 7.51 28.16
N LYS A 472 -29.30 6.77 29.26
CA LYS A 472 -28.08 6.26 29.87
C LYS A 472 -27.96 4.76 29.66
N PHE A 473 -26.83 4.30 29.12
CA PHE A 473 -26.51 2.88 28.99
C PHE A 473 -25.59 2.47 30.13
N LEU A 474 -26.00 1.42 30.85
CA LEU A 474 -25.21 0.83 31.92
C LEU A 474 -24.40 -0.35 31.35
N LEU A 475 -23.11 -0.38 31.64
CA LEU A 475 -22.23 -1.46 31.24
C LEU A 475 -22.18 -2.53 32.33
N ALA A 476 -22.02 -3.79 31.92
CA ALA A 476 -21.77 -4.89 32.84
C ALA A 476 -20.35 -4.86 33.42
N GLY A 477 -19.43 -4.18 32.72
CA GLY A 477 -18.04 -3.98 33.12
C GLY A 477 -17.70 -2.50 33.28
N THR A 478 -16.41 -2.20 33.19
CA THR A 478 -15.88 -0.84 33.18
C THR A 478 -14.96 -0.68 31.99
N TRP A 479 -14.96 0.52 31.39
CA TRP A 479 -13.99 0.88 30.37
C TRP A 479 -12.57 0.66 30.87
N GLN A 480 -11.69 0.16 29.99
CA GLN A 480 -10.28 0.01 30.31
C GLN A 480 -9.63 1.39 30.51
N VAL A 481 -9.98 2.35 29.66
CA VAL A 481 -9.69 3.78 29.83
C VAL A 481 -11.00 4.54 29.60
N THR A 482 -11.51 5.27 30.59
CA THR A 482 -12.78 5.98 30.39
C THR A 482 -12.70 6.95 29.20
N PRO A 483 -13.55 6.78 28.16
CA PRO A 483 -13.55 7.66 27.00
C PRO A 483 -13.85 9.12 27.38
N ALA A 484 -13.38 10.05 26.56
CA ALA A 484 -13.67 11.47 26.74
C ALA A 484 -15.09 11.80 26.27
N THR A 485 -15.65 12.89 26.80
CA THR A 485 -16.95 13.39 26.31
C THR A 485 -16.86 13.75 24.83
N GLY A 486 -17.77 13.19 24.04
CA GLY A 486 -17.81 13.36 22.59
C GLY A 486 -17.02 12.32 21.80
N ASP A 487 -16.30 11.40 22.45
CA ASP A 487 -15.81 10.19 21.78
C ASP A 487 -17.03 9.36 21.30
N LEU A 488 -16.88 8.69 20.16
CA LEU A 488 -17.93 7.95 19.48
C LEU A 488 -18.05 6.53 20.05
N VAL A 489 -19.28 6.14 20.40
CA VAL A 489 -19.60 4.77 20.78
C VAL A 489 -20.78 4.25 19.98
N ILE A 490 -20.69 3.00 19.52
CA ILE A 490 -21.80 2.32 18.85
C ILE A 490 -22.22 1.08 19.63
N VAL A 491 -23.49 0.74 19.54
CA VAL A 491 -24.02 -0.51 20.11
C VAL A 491 -24.23 -1.52 19.00
N VAL A 492 -23.72 -2.72 19.20
CA VAL A 492 -23.73 -3.80 18.20
C VAL A 492 -24.23 -5.11 18.78
N ALA A 493 -24.76 -5.98 17.92
CA ALA A 493 -25.15 -7.34 18.29
C ALA A 493 -23.95 -8.16 18.82
N PRO A 494 -24.13 -9.07 19.79
CA PRO A 494 -23.04 -9.91 20.28
C PRO A 494 -22.57 -10.96 19.26
N SER A 495 -23.34 -11.20 18.19
CA SER A 495 -23.01 -12.13 17.12
C SER A 495 -22.43 -11.42 15.89
N GLN A 496 -21.30 -11.91 15.41
CA GLN A 496 -20.79 -11.61 14.07
C GLN A 496 -21.43 -12.57 13.06
N LEU A 497 -21.73 -12.08 11.86
CA LEU A 497 -22.05 -12.99 10.74
C LEU A 497 -20.78 -13.77 10.34
N PRO A 498 -20.94 -14.93 9.67
CA PRO A 498 -19.80 -15.66 9.13
C PRO A 498 -18.87 -14.75 8.33
N GLU A 499 -17.57 -14.96 8.52
CA GLU A 499 -16.54 -14.28 7.74
C GLU A 499 -16.73 -14.59 6.26
N TYR A 500 -16.84 -13.55 5.44
CA TYR A 500 -16.74 -13.67 4.00
C TYR A 500 -15.27 -13.59 3.61
N THR A 501 -14.77 -14.63 2.94
CA THR A 501 -13.41 -14.68 2.40
C THR A 501 -13.46 -14.64 0.87
N THR A 502 -12.69 -13.74 0.26
CA THR A 502 -12.56 -13.69 -1.20
C THR A 502 -11.86 -14.93 -1.73
N PRO A 503 -12.05 -15.29 -3.03
CA PRO A 503 -11.17 -16.23 -3.69
C PRO A 503 -9.70 -15.81 -3.58
N ALA A 504 -8.80 -16.78 -3.71
CA ALA A 504 -7.38 -16.47 -3.74
C ALA A 504 -7.03 -15.61 -4.97
N PHE A 505 -6.19 -14.59 -4.78
CA PHE A 505 -5.79 -13.68 -5.86
C PHE A 505 -4.27 -13.61 -6.05
N ALA A 506 -3.85 -13.25 -7.26
CA ALA A 506 -2.47 -12.91 -7.60
C ALA A 506 -2.44 -11.57 -8.34
N ALA A 507 -1.67 -10.62 -7.81
CA ALA A 507 -1.55 -9.24 -8.24
C ALA A 507 -0.06 -8.93 -8.53
N PRO A 508 0.35 -8.94 -9.81
CA PRO A 508 1.74 -8.70 -10.21
C PRO A 508 2.14 -7.21 -10.19
N ASN A 509 1.18 -6.31 -10.42
CA ASN A 509 1.34 -4.86 -10.25
C ASN A 509 -0.05 -4.23 -10.03
N LYS A 510 -0.06 -3.06 -9.40
CA LYS A 510 -1.17 -2.13 -9.20
C LYS A 510 -1.90 -1.72 -10.49
N PHE A 511 -1.32 -1.91 -11.68
CA PHE A 511 -1.95 -1.56 -12.97
C PHE A 511 -2.40 -2.77 -13.80
N ALA A 512 -2.21 -3.99 -13.30
CA ALA A 512 -2.37 -5.21 -14.08
C ALA A 512 -3.82 -5.67 -14.31
N THR A 513 -4.80 -5.12 -13.60
CA THR A 513 -6.21 -5.51 -13.75
C THR A 513 -6.93 -4.63 -14.77
N GLY A 514 -7.37 -5.25 -15.87
CA GLY A 514 -8.20 -4.63 -16.92
C GLY A 514 -9.64 -4.26 -16.50
N LEU A 515 -9.86 -3.77 -15.28
CA LEU A 515 -11.14 -3.20 -14.84
C LEU A 515 -10.93 -1.76 -14.36
N VAL A 516 -11.55 -0.85 -15.11
CA VAL A 516 -11.77 0.59 -14.87
C VAL A 516 -10.54 1.50 -14.86
N THR A 517 -10.22 2.00 -16.05
CA THR A 517 -9.39 3.18 -16.28
C THR A 517 -10.14 4.45 -15.84
N SER A 518 -9.69 5.10 -14.76
CA SER A 518 -9.81 6.57 -14.65
C SER A 518 -8.52 7.15 -14.06
N PRO A 519 -7.92 8.21 -14.67
CA PRO A 519 -6.74 8.87 -14.13
C PRO A 519 -7.07 10.02 -13.16
N PRO A 520 -6.15 10.43 -12.26
CA PRO A 520 -4.77 9.94 -12.11
C PRO A 520 -4.51 9.19 -10.78
N ASN A 521 -3.74 8.12 -10.89
CA ASN A 521 -2.95 7.44 -9.86
C ASN A 521 -3.66 6.41 -8.95
N VAL A 522 -3.20 5.15 -9.13
CA VAL A 522 -3.61 3.86 -8.56
C VAL A 522 -4.87 3.27 -9.20
N ALA A 523 -4.75 2.14 -9.90
CA ALA A 523 -5.93 1.40 -10.34
C ALA A 523 -6.61 0.85 -9.09
N ARG A 524 -7.79 1.38 -8.78
CA ARG A 524 -8.60 0.98 -7.64
C ARG A 524 -9.59 -0.08 -8.12
N ALA A 525 -9.66 -1.21 -7.43
CA ALA A 525 -10.49 -2.34 -7.85
C ALA A 525 -11.45 -2.77 -6.74
N VAL A 526 -12.52 -3.47 -7.12
CA VAL A 526 -13.35 -4.21 -6.17
C VAL A 526 -12.49 -5.32 -5.57
N ILE A 527 -12.22 -5.22 -4.27
CA ILE A 527 -11.42 -6.19 -3.51
C ILE A 527 -12.29 -7.27 -2.88
N ALA A 528 -13.56 -6.96 -2.61
CA ALA A 528 -14.56 -7.93 -2.20
C ALA A 528 -15.95 -7.47 -2.63
N GLN A 529 -16.79 -8.43 -3.01
CA GLN A 529 -18.20 -8.22 -3.30
C GLN A 529 -19.03 -9.29 -2.57
N PRO A 530 -19.07 -9.25 -1.23
CA PRO A 530 -19.96 -10.11 -0.47
C PRO A 530 -21.42 -9.81 -0.83
N ASP A 531 -22.18 -10.88 -1.02
CA ASP A 531 -23.64 -10.78 -1.04
C ASP A 531 -24.12 -10.42 0.36
N VAL A 532 -24.70 -9.24 0.48
CA VAL A 532 -25.42 -8.86 1.69
C VAL A 532 -26.80 -9.44 1.53
N GLN A 533 -27.03 -10.63 2.12
CA GLN A 533 -28.41 -11.10 2.26
C GLN A 533 -29.18 -10.01 3.00
N ASN A 534 -30.19 -9.47 2.33
CA ASN A 534 -30.96 -8.34 2.80
C ASN A 534 -31.65 -8.71 4.12
N LEU A 535 -31.03 -8.31 5.23
CA LEU A 535 -31.56 -8.55 6.58
C LEU A 535 -32.86 -7.78 6.82
N ALA A 536 -33.24 -6.84 5.94
CA ALA A 536 -34.49 -6.09 6.06
C ALA A 536 -35.74 -6.87 5.65
N TRP A 537 -35.61 -8.08 5.08
CA TRP A 537 -36.76 -8.90 4.64
C TRP A 537 -36.86 -10.27 5.31
N GLN A 538 -36.08 -10.54 6.35
CA GLN A 538 -36.35 -11.65 7.27
C GLN A 538 -37.20 -11.14 8.45
N THR A 539 -38.45 -10.79 8.16
CA THR A 539 -39.53 -10.68 9.16
C THR A 539 -40.52 -11.79 8.95
#